data_AF-A0A975GMH6-F1
#
_entry.id   AF-A0A975GMH6-F1
#
_cell.length_a   1.000
_cell.length_b   1.000
_cell.length_c   1.000
_cell.angle_alpha   90.00
_cell.angle_beta   90.00
_cell.angle_gamma   90.00
#
_symmetry.space_group_name_H-M   'P 1'
#
loop_
_entity.id
_entity.type
_entity.pdbx_description
1 polymer ?
#
loop_
_entity_poly.entity_id
_entity_poly.type
_entity_poly.pdbx_seq_one_letter_code
_entity_poly.pdbx_strand_id
1 'polypeptide(L)' 'MALDVAVKKNWIEIQKKFNVPVNAIGVKIKPKDQKTLKVWKEEGIDQFMKK' A
#
# COMPACT_ATOMS: atom_id res chain seq x y z
N MET A 1 3.68 -14.91 -4.64
CA MET A 1 2.25 -14.91 -4.27
C MET A 1 1.63 -13.68 -4.90
N ALA A 2 0.69 -13.86 -5.83
CA ALA A 2 -0.01 -12.72 -6.40
C ALA A 2 -0.94 -12.12 -5.33
N LEU A 3 -0.89 -10.81 -5.15
CA LEU A 3 -1.85 -10.11 -4.30
C LEU A 3 -3.23 -10.22 -4.94
N ASP A 4 -4.26 -10.49 -4.15
CA ASP A 4 -5.62 -10.53 -4.66
C ASP A 4 -6.01 -9.17 -5.28
N VAL A 5 -6.67 -9.21 -6.45
CA VAL A 5 -7.01 -8.01 -7.23
C VAL A 5 -7.96 -7.09 -6.46
N ALA A 6 -8.89 -7.64 -5.66
CA ALA A 6 -9.79 -6.85 -4.84
C ALA A 6 -9.03 -6.14 -3.71
N VAL A 7 -8.08 -6.85 -3.08
CA VAL A 7 -7.20 -6.26 -2.06
C VAL A 7 -6.35 -5.14 -2.65
N LYS A 8 -5.78 -5.33 -3.84
CA LYS A 8 -5.00 -4.30 -4.54
C LYS A 8 -5.83 -3.03 -4.80
N LYS A 9 -7.04 -3.18 -5.34
CA LYS A 9 -7.94 -2.05 -5.62
C LYS A 9 -8.27 -1.28 -4.35
N ASN A 10 -8.68 -1.97 -3.29
CA ASN A 10 -8.99 -1.35 -2.01
C ASN A 10 -7.76 -0.64 -1.42
N TRP A 11 -6.59 -1.28 -1.49
CA TRP A 11 -5.34 -0.69 -0.99
C TRP A 11 -4.98 0.59 -1.74
N ILE A 12 -5.15 0.64 -3.07
CA ILE A 12 -4.94 1.87 -3.85
C ILE A 12 -5.91 2.97 -3.41
N GLU A 13 -7.20 2.67 -3.24
CA GLU A 13 -8.19 3.66 -2.79
C GLU A 13 -7.89 4.21 -1.40
N ILE A 14 -7.40 3.34 -0.51
CA ILE A 14 -6.92 3.73 0.81
C ILE A 14 -5.68 4.63 0.66
N GLN A 15 -4.66 4.20 -0.10
CA GLN A 15 -3.40 4.95 -0.26
C GLN A 15 -3.64 6.37 -0.78
N LYS A 16 -4.57 6.58 -1.71
CA LYS A 16 -4.94 7.92 -2.21
C LYS A 16 -5.41 8.90 -1.13
N LYS A 17 -5.92 8.39 -0.01
CA LYS A 17 -6.39 9.20 1.13
C LYS A 17 -5.24 9.60 2.07
N PHE A 18 -4.08 8.97 1.96
CA PHE A 18 -2.93 9.19 2.85
C PHE A 18 -1.70 9.71 2.08
N ASN A 19 -0.94 10.59 2.72
CA ASN A 19 0.35 11.10 2.24
C ASN A 19 1.55 10.26 2.73
N VAL A 20 1.28 9.14 3.41
CA VAL A 20 2.30 8.23 3.98
C VAL A 20 2.04 6.81 3.48
N PRO A 21 3.06 5.93 3.49
CA PRO A 21 2.86 4.55 3.07
C PRO A 21 1.93 3.87 4.06
N VAL A 22 0.79 3.37 3.57
CA VAL A 22 -0.18 2.62 4.36
C VAL A 22 -0.34 1.22 3.81
N ASN A 23 -0.72 0.26 4.64
CA ASN A 23 -1.01 -1.11 4.22
C ASN A 23 -2.46 -1.24 3.70
N ALA A 24 -2.85 -2.45 3.30
CA ALA A 24 -4.17 -2.75 2.72
C ALA A 24 -5.37 -2.47 3.65
N ILE A 25 -5.12 -2.16 4.93
CA ILE A 25 -6.14 -1.82 5.93
C ILE A 25 -6.03 -0.34 6.38
N GLY A 26 -5.17 0.47 5.74
CA GLY A 26 -5.03 1.90 6.06
C GLY A 26 -4.15 2.21 7.26
N VAL A 27 -3.39 1.24 7.77
CA VAL A 27 -2.42 1.46 8.83
C VAL A 27 -1.08 1.84 8.21
N LYS A 28 -0.45 2.90 8.72
CA LYS A 28 0.89 3.33 8.29
C LYS A 28 1.88 2.17 8.38
N ILE A 29 2.56 1.87 7.27
CA ILE A 29 3.61 0.86 7.20
C ILE A 29 4.78 1.38 8.03
N LYS A 30 5.18 0.63 9.06
CA LYS A 30 6.36 0.99 9.85
C LYS A 30 7.62 0.47 9.16
N PRO A 31 8.80 1.05 9.43
CA PRO A 31 10.06 0.60 8.81
C PRO A 31 10.42 -0.87 9.10
N LYS A 32 9.92 -1.40 10.22
CA LYS A 32 10.07 -2.80 10.61
C LYS A 32 9.24 -3.77 9.74
N ASP A 33 8.18 -3.27 9.10
CA ASP A 33 7.26 -4.05 8.26
C ASP A 33 7.80 -4.13 6.82
N GLN A 34 9.05 -4.58 6.67
CA GLN A 34 9.78 -4.57 5.39
C GLN A 34 9.07 -5.37 4.30
N LYS A 35 8.40 -6.48 4.66
CA LYS A 35 7.65 -7.31 3.69
C LYS A 35 6.49 -6.52 3.08
N THR A 36 5.69 -5.85 3.92
CA THR A 36 4.56 -5.04 3.48
C THR A 36 5.03 -3.86 2.65
N LEU A 37 6.14 -3.22 3.02
CA LEU A 37 6.73 -2.13 2.26
C LEU A 37 7.24 -2.58 0.89
N LYS A 38 7.85 -3.76 0.81
CA LYS A 38 8.27 -4.37 -0.47
C LYS A 38 7.07 -4.63 -1.37
N VAL A 39 6.06 -5.33 -0.87
CA VAL A 39 4.82 -5.62 -1.63
C VAL A 39 4.15 -4.34 -2.10
N TRP A 40 4.05 -3.33 -1.23
CA TRP A 40 3.48 -2.02 -1.56
C TRP A 40 4.19 -1.35 -2.75
N LYS A 41 5.52 -1.46 -2.81
CA LYS A 41 6.35 -0.91 -3.90
C LYS A 41 6.33 -1.77 -5.16
N GLU A 42 6.38 -3.10 -5.01
CA GLU A 42 6.31 -4.06 -6.14
C GLU A 42 4.95 -3.99 -6.84
N GLU A 43 3.88 -3.76 -6.08
CA GLU A 43 2.53 -3.62 -6.63
C GLU A 43 2.25 -2.23 -7.23
N GLY A 44 3.19 -1.29 -7.11
CA GLY A 44 3.08 0.08 -7.64
C GLY A 44 2.09 0.97 -6.87
N ILE A 45 1.82 0.65 -5.60
CA ILE A 45 0.84 1.40 -4.79
C ILE A 45 1.41 2.78 -4.41
N ASP A 46 2.73 2.94 -4.40
CA ASP A 46 3.44 4.18 -4.11
C ASP A 46 3.07 5.33 -5.07
N GLN A 47 2.74 5.01 -6.32
CA GLN A 47 2.35 5.99 -7.34
C GLN A 47 1.04 6.71 -6.99
N PHE A 48 0.23 6.13 -6.10
CA PHE A 48 -1.06 6.69 -5.69
C PHE A 48 -0.99 7.46 -4.37
N MET A 49 0.20 7.73 -3.85
CA MET A 49 0.38 8.64 -2.72
C MET A 49 -0.15 10.03 -3.05
N LYS A 50 -0.87 10.63 -2.10
CA LYS A 50 -1.29 12.03 -2.20
C LYS A 50 -0.06 12.93 -2.12
N LYS A 51 0.18 13.71 -3.19
CA LYS A 51 1.19 14.78 -3.23
C LYS A 51 0.78 15.97 -2.38
#